data_AF-A0A968BZ14-F1
#
_entry.id   AF-A0A968BZ14-F1
#
_cell.length_a   1.000
_cell.length_b   1.000
_cell.length_c   1.000
_cell.angle_alpha   90.00
_cell.angle_beta   90.00
_cell.angle_gamma   90.00
#
_symmetry.space_group_name_H-M   'P 1'
#
loop_
_entity.id
_entity.type
_entity.pdbx_description
1 polymer ?
#
loop_
_entity_poly.entity_id
_entity_poly.type
_entity_poly.pdbx_seq_one_letter_code
_entity_poly.pdbx_strand_id
1 'polypeptide(L)'
;MNHLPVFPILLPLLTGALLVTLPGLALKTQRLISLGATLGGLVLVLWLGATVLEHGRLVYALGGWAPPFGIVLVPDRLSVLM
;
A
#
# COMPACT_ATOMS: atom_id res chain seq x y z
N MET A 1 -7.58 6.73 14.00
CA MET A 1 -7.24 5.42 13.43
C MET A 1 -6.34 5.66 12.23
N ASN A 2 -5.18 5.02 12.15
CA ASN A 2 -4.23 5.28 11.07
C ASN A 2 -4.51 4.33 9.89
N HIS A 3 -4.94 4.87 8.74
CA HIS A 3 -5.17 4.10 7.51
C HIS A 3 -3.88 3.89 6.68
N LEU A 4 -2.75 4.43 7.14
CA LEU A 4 -1.47 4.30 6.45
C LEU A 4 -1.10 2.84 6.06
N PRO A 5 -1.33 1.81 6.90
CA PRO A 5 -0.99 0.43 6.56
C PRO A 5 -1.65 -0.12 5.30
N VAL A 6 -2.79 0.44 4.85
CA VAL A 6 -3.52 -0.08 3.68
C VAL A 6 -3.07 0.54 2.35
N PHE A 7 -2.48 1.73 2.36
CA PHE A 7 -2.13 2.45 1.12
C PHE A 7 -1.07 1.75 0.24
N PRO A 8 0.01 1.14 0.79
CA PRO A 8 0.97 0.39 -0.02
C PRO A 8 0.34 -0.77 -0.82
N ILE A 9 -0.82 -1.26 -0.39
CA ILE A 9 -1.57 -2.32 -1.07
C ILE A 9 -2.55 -1.72 -2.10
N LEU A 10 -3.28 -0.67 -1.72
CA LEU A 10 -4.30 -0.06 -2.58
C LEU A 10 -3.71 0.63 -3.81
N LEU A 11 -2.56 1.28 -3.66
CA LEU A 11 -1.94 2.03 -4.75
C LEU A 11 -1.58 1.14 -5.97
N PRO A 12 -0.84 0.03 -5.83
CA PRO A 12 -0.56 -0.86 -6.95
C PRO A 12 -1.84 -1.56 -7.45
N LEU A 13 -2.78 -1.89 -6.57
CA LEU A 13 -4.07 -2.49 -6.95
C LEU A 13 -4.86 -1.59 -7.90
N LEU A 14 -5.03 -0.32 -7.52
CA LEU A 14 -5.75 0.66 -8.33
C LEU A 14 -5.00 0.99 -9.62
N THR A 15 -3.67 1.05 -9.58
CA THR A 15 -2.84 1.26 -10.77
C THR A 15 -2.99 0.11 -11.75
N GLY A 16 -2.95 -1.14 -11.26
CA GLY A 16 -3.16 -2.33 -12.08
C GLY A 16 -4.55 -2.37 -12.70
N ALA A 17 -5.60 -2.11 -11.90
CA ALA A 17 -6.97 -2.02 -12.39
C ALA A 17 -7.12 -0.96 -13.48
N LEU A 18 -6.57 0.25 -13.27
CA LEU A 18 -6.59 1.34 -14.24
C LEU A 18 -5.93 0.92 -15.56
N LEU A 19 -4.73 0.33 -15.51
CA LEU A 19 -3.99 -0.07 -16.71
C LEU A 19 -4.71 -1.18 -17.50
N VAL A 20 -5.34 -2.14 -16.80
CA VAL A 20 -6.13 -3.20 -17.44
C VAL A 20 -7.36 -2.65 -18.15
N THR A 21 -8.04 -1.67 -17.56
CA THR A 21 -9.23 -1.04 -18.16
C THR A 21 -8.93 -0.16 -19.37
N LEU A 22 -7.65 0.15 -19.64
CA LEU A 22 -7.20 1.05 -20.70
C LEU A 22 -6.24 0.35 -21.69
N PRO A 23 -6.70 -0.67 -22.44
CA PRO A 23 -5.86 -1.52 -23.28
C PRO A 23 -5.20 -0.82 -24.48
N GLY A 24 -5.61 0.42 -24.81
CA GLY A 24 -5.06 1.21 -25.93
C GLY A 24 -4.00 2.23 -25.53
N LEU A 25 -3.59 2.29 -24.26
CA LEU A 25 -2.55 3.22 -23.83
C LEU A 25 -1.22 2.92 -24.50
N ALA A 26 -0.55 3.97 -25.00
CA ALA A 26 0.82 3.84 -25.48
C ALA A 26 1.72 3.25 -24.39
N LEU A 27 2.64 2.35 -24.77
CA LEU A 27 3.57 1.69 -23.84
C LEU A 27 4.35 2.70 -22.97
N LYS A 28 4.70 3.87 -23.52
CA LYS A 28 5.39 4.93 -22.78
C LYS A 28 4.52 5.45 -21.62
N THR A 29 3.24 5.67 -21.85
CA THR A 29 2.30 6.15 -20.83
C THR A 29 2.07 5.11 -19.76
N GLN A 30 1.88 3.83 -20.14
CA GLN A 30 1.77 2.73 -19.18
C GLN A 30 3.00 2.65 -18.27
N ARG A 31 4.22 2.75 -18.84
CA ARG A 31 5.47 2.76 -18.08
C ARG A 31 5.58 3.95 -17.13
N LEU A 32 5.18 5.15 -17.56
CA LEU A 32 5.19 6.34 -16.70
C LEU A 32 4.21 6.19 -15.53
N ILE A 33 3.01 5.66 -15.79
CA ILE A 33 2.01 5.38 -14.74
C ILE A 33 2.58 4.35 -13.74
N SER A 34 3.13 3.23 -14.22
CA SER A 34 3.72 2.21 -13.37
C SER A 34 4.91 2.75 -12.57
N LEU A 35 5.79 3.54 -13.18
CA LEU A 35 6.92 4.15 -12.48
C LEU A 35 6.45 5.12 -11.39
N GLY A 36 5.47 5.98 -11.70
CA GLY A 36 4.86 6.89 -10.74
C GLY A 36 4.23 6.15 -9.57
N ALA A 37 3.52 5.06 -9.85
CA ALA A 37 2.95 4.20 -8.82
C ALA A 37 4.02 3.54 -7.94
N THR A 38 5.09 3.01 -8.54
CA THR A 38 6.19 2.40 -7.78
C THR A 38 6.90 3.42 -6.89
N LEU A 39 7.16 4.63 -7.39
CA LEU A 39 7.74 5.72 -6.58
C LEU A 39 6.80 6.17 -5.46
N GLY A 40 5.49 6.29 -5.75
CA GLY A 40 4.48 6.57 -4.74
C GLY A 40 4.43 5.49 -3.66
N GLY A 41 4.50 4.22 -4.05
CA GLY A 41 4.60 3.06 -3.16
C GLY A 41 5.84 3.15 -2.25
N LEU A 42 7.00 3.48 -2.80
CA LEU A 42 8.23 3.67 -2.03
C LEU A 42 8.07 4.77 -0.96
N VAL A 43 7.49 5.92 -1.32
CA VAL A 43 7.22 7.01 -0.35
C VAL A 43 6.28 6.55 0.76
N LEU A 44 5.21 5.82 0.41
CA LEU A 44 4.26 5.29 1.39
C LEU A 44 4.91 4.29 2.35
N VAL A 45 5.76 3.37 1.84
CA VAL A 45 6.47 2.40 2.67
C VAL A 45 7.48 3.07 3.58
N LEU A 46 8.23 4.07 3.09
CA LEU A 46 9.16 4.85 3.92
C LEU A 46 8.42 5.59 5.04
N TRP A 47 7.27 6.19 4.74
CA TRP A 47 6.45 6.86 5.75
C TRP A 47 5.85 5.88 6.77
N LEU A 48 5.34 4.73 6.30
CA LEU A 48 4.87 3.66 7.17
C LEU A 48 5.99 3.16 8.07
N GLY A 49 7.19 3.01 7.52
CA GLY A 49 8.35 2.55 8.26
C GLY A 49 8.84 3.51 9.32
N ALA A 50 8.92 4.81 9.02
CA ALA A 50 9.19 5.84 10.03
C ALA A 50 8.16 5.75 11.17
N THR A 51 6.88 5.61 10.84
CA THR A 51 5.80 5.48 11.82
C THR A 51 5.98 4.25 12.72
N VAL A 52 6.34 3.09 12.13
CA VAL A 52 6.55 1.83 12.86
C VAL A 52 7.82 1.86 13.71
N LEU A 53 8.87 2.55 13.27
CA LEU A 53 10.10 2.73 14.05
C LEU A 53 9.85 3.57 15.30
N GLU A 54 9.06 4.65 15.18
CA GLU A 54 8.70 5.54 16.28
C GLU A 54 7.69 4.91 17.26
N HIS A 55 6.62 4.31 16.75
CA HIS A 55 5.46 3.89 17.56
C HIS A 55 5.39 2.38 17.82
N GLY A 56 6.29 1.60 17.22
CA GLY A 56 6.24 0.14 17.22
C GLY A 56 5.26 -0.42 16.19
N ARG A 57 4.86 -1.68 16.37
CA ARG A 57 3.93 -2.34 15.43
C ARG A 57 2.59 -1.61 15.39
N LEU A 58 2.02 -1.46 14.20
CA LEU A 58 0.66 -0.93 14.06
C LEU A 58 -0.33 -2.08 13.91
N VAL A 59 -1.59 -1.86 14.28
CA VAL A 59 -2.68 -2.83 14.11
C VAL A 59 -3.82 -2.13 13.39
N TYR A 60 -4.19 -2.64 12.22
CA TYR A 60 -5.22 -2.07 11.38
C TYR A 60 -6.25 -3.14 11.00
N ALA A 61 -7.44 -3.07 11.60
CA ALA A 61 -8.56 -3.95 11.25
C ALA A 61 -9.26 -3.46 9.98
N LEU A 62 -9.16 -4.23 8.90
CA LEU A 62 -9.86 -3.96 7.65
C LEU A 62 -11.37 -4.15 7.83
N GLY A 63 -12.15 -3.17 7.38
CA GLY A 63 -13.61 -3.22 7.43
C GLY A 63 -14.21 -3.08 8.84
N GLY A 64 -13.41 -2.83 9.88
CA GLY A 64 -13.88 -2.59 11.24
C GLY A 64 -14.37 -3.84 11.99
N TRP A 65 -14.16 -5.03 11.41
CA TRP A 65 -14.50 -6.30 12.07
C TRP A 65 -13.50 -6.60 13.19
N ALA A 66 -14.03 -6.91 14.38
CA ALA A 66 -13.20 -7.31 15.50
C ALA A 66 -12.53 -8.68 15.23
N PRO A 67 -11.30 -8.92 15.74
CA PRO A 67 -10.73 -10.26 15.80
C PRO A 67 -11.68 -11.24 16.51
N PRO A 68 -11.71 -12.54 16.15
CA PRO A 68 -10.78 -13.27 15.28
C PRO A 68 -11.20 -13.37 13.80
N PHE A 69 -12.32 -12.78 13.39
CA PHE A 69 -12.91 -13.02 12.06
C PHE A 69 -12.52 -11.97 11.01
N GLY A 70 -12.01 -10.81 11.43
CA GLY A 70 -11.58 -9.73 10.53
C GLY A 70 -10.15 -9.90 9.99
N ILE A 71 -9.87 -9.35 8.80
CA ILE A 71 -8.51 -9.23 8.28
C ILE A 71 -7.81 -8.09 9.01
N VAL A 72 -6.67 -8.37 9.63
CA VAL A 72 -5.90 -7.37 10.37
C VAL A 72 -4.52 -7.22 9.73
N LEU A 73 -4.20 -6.01 9.28
CA LEU A 73 -2.86 -5.66 8.83
C LEU A 73 -2.02 -5.29 10.07
N VAL A 74 -0.89 -5.96 10.24
CA VAL A 74 0.02 -5.73 11.36
C VAL A 74 1.42 -5.42 10.83
N PRO A 75 1.67 -4.20 10.33
CA PRO A 75 3.01 -3.83 9.92
C PRO A 75 3.90 -3.70 11.17
N ASP A 76 4.92 -4.54 11.22
CA ASP A 76 6.01 -4.49 12.18
C ASP A 76 7.32 -4.11 11.47
N ARG A 77 8.40 -4.01 12.25
CA ARG A 77 9.71 -3.59 11.71
C ARG A 77 10.24 -4.52 10.63
N LEU A 78 9.91 -5.82 10.71
CA LEU A 78 10.32 -6.80 9.71
C LEU A 78 9.49 -6.63 8.44
N SER A 79 8.17 -6.53 8.57
CA SER A 79 7.23 -6.39 7.45
C SER A 79 7.45 -5.11 6.65
N VAL A 80 7.87 -4.03 7.31
CA VAL A 80 8.21 -2.76 6.66
C VAL A 80 9.51 -2.84 5.87
N LEU A 81 10.45 -3.69 6.30
CA LEU A 81 11.75 -3.84 5.65
C LEU A 81 11.68 -4.69 4.36
N MET A 82 10.67 -5.57 4.27
CA MET A 82 10.42 -6.45 3.12
C MET A 82 9.70 -5.68 2.00
#